data_AF-A0A6S6T0E7-F1
#
_entry.id   AF-A0A6S6T0E7-F1
#
_cell.length_a   1.000
_cell.length_b   1.000
_cell.length_c   1.000
_cell.angle_alpha   90.00
_cell.angle_beta   90.00
_cell.angle_gamma   90.00
#
_symmetry.space_group_name_H-M   'P 1'
#
loop_
_entity.id
_entity.type
_entity.pdbx_description
1 polymer ?
#
loop_
_entity_poly.entity_id
_entity_poly.type
_entity_poly.pdbx_seq_one_letter_code
_entity_poly.pdbx_strand_id
1 'polypeptide(L)'
;MDNLDKALTEMVTPNTILYDAINKNLGSYNLHKRDELISEIAISLCSNRKKINKIIEKKEFLYYFLMILRNQIKSSTSSFHKNCRETITSNFNVVDKSFETIDVSNEDEIEYNQMVEGKRELVKIARESVKVSWFDAEIFKLYFDEGMTYREIEGECGIDHCLAWHSVKSTKKKLIKRIKNLEKTKKY
;
A
#
# COMPACT_ATOMS: atom_id res chain seq x y z
N MET A 1 -1.51 24.40 -30.67
CA MET A 1 -1.32 23.80 -29.33
C MET A 1 -2.59 23.05 -29.00
N ASP A 2 -2.52 21.73 -28.80
CA ASP A 2 -3.69 20.89 -28.51
C ASP A 2 -4.34 21.34 -27.19
N ASN A 3 -5.66 21.14 -27.05
CA ASN A 3 -6.39 21.53 -25.84
C ASN A 3 -5.85 20.81 -24.59
N LEU A 4 -5.44 19.55 -24.75
CA LEU A 4 -4.72 18.81 -23.72
C LEU A 4 -3.36 19.41 -23.38
N ASP A 5 -2.58 19.87 -24.37
CA ASP A 5 -1.25 20.41 -24.10
C ASP A 5 -1.32 21.68 -23.24
N LYS A 6 -2.37 22.50 -23.43
CA LYS A 6 -2.65 23.65 -22.55
C LYS A 6 -2.96 23.20 -21.12
N ALA A 7 -3.81 22.19 -20.94
CA ALA A 7 -4.12 21.65 -19.62
C ALA A 7 -2.89 21.05 -18.92
N LEU A 8 -2.02 20.36 -19.66
CA LEU A 8 -0.75 19.85 -19.13
C LEU A 8 0.19 20.99 -18.70
N THR A 9 0.23 22.08 -19.47
CA THR A 9 1.01 23.28 -19.12
C THR A 9 0.46 23.92 -17.85
N GLU A 10 -0.87 24.03 -17.72
CA GLU A 10 -1.50 24.55 -16.50
C GLU A 10 -1.11 23.71 -15.26
N MET A 11 -1.10 22.38 -15.35
CA MET A 11 -0.74 21.50 -14.22
C MET A 11 0.65 21.76 -13.63
N VAL A 12 1.59 22.32 -14.39
CA VAL A 12 2.96 22.64 -13.95
C VAL A 12 3.19 24.13 -13.72
N THR A 13 2.26 24.98 -14.14
CA THR A 13 2.40 26.43 -14.06
C THR A 13 1.81 26.93 -12.73
N PRO A 14 2.60 27.62 -11.89
CA PRO A 14 2.11 28.18 -10.63
C PRO A 14 0.92 29.13 -10.81
N ASN A 15 0.04 29.20 -9.81
CA ASN A 15 -1.15 30.07 -9.78
C ASN A 15 -2.19 29.77 -10.87
N THR A 16 -2.20 28.56 -11.42
CA THR A 16 -3.29 28.08 -12.27
C THR A 16 -4.26 27.21 -11.47
N ILE A 17 -5.49 27.08 -11.97
CA ILE A 17 -6.55 26.31 -11.31
C ILE A 17 -6.12 24.85 -11.09
N LEU A 18 -5.46 24.24 -12.07
CA LEU A 18 -5.03 22.83 -11.99
C LEU A 18 -3.86 22.66 -11.02
N TYR A 19 -2.85 23.54 -11.08
CA TYR A 19 -1.72 23.51 -10.17
C TYR A 19 -2.17 23.70 -8.70
N ASP A 20 -3.05 24.66 -8.46
CA ASP A 20 -3.58 24.93 -7.12
C ASP A 20 -4.44 23.77 -6.61
N ALA A 21 -5.23 23.13 -7.50
CA ALA A 21 -5.99 21.94 -7.16
C ALA A 21 -5.08 20.78 -6.74
N ILE A 22 -3.95 20.57 -7.42
CA ILE A 22 -2.96 19.55 -7.06
C ILE A 22 -2.41 19.83 -5.66
N ASN A 23 -1.86 21.03 -5.42
CA ASN A 23 -1.25 21.38 -4.13
C ASN A 23 -2.25 21.27 -2.97
N LYS A 24 -3.49 21.72 -3.18
CA LYS A 24 -4.55 21.65 -2.17
C LYS A 24 -4.91 20.20 -1.80
N ASN A 25 -4.93 19.29 -2.76
CA ASN A 25 -5.32 17.89 -2.51
C ASN A 25 -4.16 17.01 -2.03
N LEU A 26 -2.92 17.31 -2.46
CA LEU A 26 -1.72 16.58 -2.06
C LEU A 26 -1.39 16.78 -0.57
N GLY A 27 -1.68 17.97 -0.04
CA GLY A 27 -1.40 18.35 1.35
C GLY A 27 0.09 18.60 1.61
N SER A 28 0.41 19.30 2.70
CA SER A 28 1.78 19.72 3.04
C SER A 28 2.77 18.56 3.22
N TYR A 29 2.29 17.40 3.69
CA TYR A 29 3.13 16.23 3.98
C TYR A 29 3.75 15.57 2.73
N ASN A 30 3.10 15.68 1.57
CA ASN A 30 3.54 15.02 0.34
C ASN A 30 4.04 16.00 -0.72
N LEU A 31 4.33 17.26 -0.37
CA LEU A 31 4.67 18.30 -1.34
C LEU A 31 5.90 17.93 -2.22
N HIS A 32 6.85 17.22 -1.63
CA HIS A 32 8.03 16.72 -2.34
C HIS A 32 7.71 15.67 -3.43
N LYS A 33 6.51 15.07 -3.41
CA LYS A 33 6.04 14.07 -4.39
C LYS A 33 5.13 14.64 -5.48
N ARG A 34 5.06 15.98 -5.57
CA ARG A 34 4.12 16.67 -6.46
C ARG A 34 4.44 16.37 -7.92
N ASP A 35 5.71 16.39 -8.28
CA ASP A 35 6.14 16.31 -9.68
C ASP A 35 5.94 14.89 -10.21
N GLU A 36 6.07 13.87 -9.35
CA GLU A 36 5.72 12.48 -9.62
C GLU A 36 4.20 12.31 -9.79
N LEU A 37 3.40 12.94 -8.93
CA LEU A 37 1.94 12.91 -9.07
C LEU A 37 1.50 13.56 -10.39
N ILE A 38 2.08 14.71 -10.74
CA ILE A 38 1.84 15.41 -12.01
C ILE A 38 2.15 14.48 -13.18
N SER A 39 3.29 13.79 -13.13
CA SER A 39 3.73 12.86 -14.17
C SER A 39 2.75 11.70 -14.35
N GLU A 40 2.31 11.07 -13.25
CA GLU A 40 1.32 9.98 -13.28
C GLU A 40 -0.04 10.42 -13.84
N ILE A 41 -0.49 11.62 -13.48
CA ILE A 41 -1.72 12.19 -14.03
C ILE A 41 -1.55 12.49 -15.53
N ALA A 42 -0.42 13.06 -15.93
CA ALA A 42 -0.13 13.37 -17.33
C ALA A 42 -0.13 12.11 -18.20
N ILE A 43 0.50 11.02 -17.74
CA ILE A 43 0.49 9.71 -18.41
C ILE A 43 -0.96 9.22 -18.59
N SER A 44 -1.78 9.29 -17.54
CA SER A 44 -3.18 8.86 -17.60
C SER A 44 -4.01 9.67 -18.60
N LEU A 45 -3.77 10.99 -18.70
CA LEU A 45 -4.47 11.87 -19.64
C LEU A 45 -4.01 11.64 -21.09
N CYS A 46 -2.69 11.53 -21.30
CA CYS A 46 -2.10 11.28 -22.63
C CYS A 46 -2.51 9.93 -23.21
N SER A 47 -2.63 8.89 -22.38
CA SER A 47 -3.08 7.55 -22.80
C SER A 47 -4.45 7.56 -23.48
N ASN A 48 -5.32 8.53 -23.13
CA ASN A 48 -6.67 8.65 -23.69
C ASN A 48 -6.92 10.03 -24.33
N ARG A 49 -5.89 10.62 -24.98
CA ARG A 49 -5.90 11.99 -25.52
C ARG A 49 -7.19 12.37 -26.26
N LYS A 50 -7.67 11.54 -27.20
CA LYS A 50 -8.90 11.82 -27.97
C LYS A 50 -10.15 12.00 -27.09
N LYS A 51 -10.30 11.19 -26.05
CA LYS A 51 -11.44 11.26 -25.13
C LYS A 51 -11.32 12.48 -24.22
N ILE A 52 -10.12 12.78 -23.75
CA ILE A 52 -9.85 13.93 -22.90
C ILE A 52 -10.11 15.25 -23.64
N ASN A 53 -9.66 15.38 -24.89
CA ASN A 53 -9.93 16.57 -25.70
C ASN A 53 -11.44 16.83 -25.86
N LYS A 54 -12.25 15.79 -26.09
CA LYS A 54 -13.72 15.93 -26.11
C LYS A 54 -14.29 16.39 -24.77
N ILE A 55 -13.73 15.94 -23.64
CA ILE A 55 -14.16 16.36 -22.30
C ILE A 55 -13.79 17.83 -22.05
N ILE A 56 -12.62 18.28 -22.54
CA ILE A 56 -12.19 19.68 -22.48
C ILE A 56 -13.12 20.57 -23.30
N GLU A 57 -13.45 20.17 -24.53
CA GLU A 57 -14.40 20.88 -25.40
C GLU A 57 -15.79 21.03 -24.74
N LYS A 58 -16.23 20.00 -23.99
CA LYS A 58 -17.49 20.01 -23.23
C LYS A 58 -17.44 20.84 -21.93
N LYS A 59 -16.29 21.45 -21.58
CA LYS A 59 -16.08 22.19 -20.32
C LYS A 59 -16.27 21.36 -19.04
N GLU A 60 -16.12 20.04 -19.14
CA GLU A 60 -16.28 19.11 -18.00
C GLU A 60 -14.91 18.69 -17.40
N PHE A 61 -13.80 19.12 -18.00
CA PHE A 61 -12.46 18.62 -17.70
C PHE A 61 -12.05 18.79 -16.23
N LEU A 62 -12.34 19.93 -15.61
CA LEU A 62 -11.94 20.18 -14.22
C LEU A 62 -12.53 19.13 -13.26
N TYR A 63 -13.79 18.73 -13.47
CA TYR A 63 -14.43 17.70 -12.66
C TYR A 63 -13.73 16.34 -12.82
N TYR A 64 -13.48 15.92 -14.06
CA TYR A 64 -12.78 14.67 -14.35
C TYR A 64 -11.35 14.67 -13.80
N PHE A 65 -10.64 15.79 -13.97
CA PHE A 65 -9.30 15.99 -13.45
C PHE A 65 -9.26 15.83 -11.94
N LEU A 66 -10.16 16.48 -11.21
CA LEU A 66 -10.25 16.36 -9.75
C LEU A 66 -10.53 14.92 -9.31
N MET A 67 -11.31 14.15 -10.09
CA MET A 67 -11.55 12.75 -9.81
C MET A 67 -10.31 11.88 -10.03
N ILE A 68 -9.59 12.08 -11.14
CA ILE A 68 -8.32 11.39 -11.41
C ILE A 68 -7.31 11.70 -10.31
N LEU A 69 -7.16 12.98 -9.96
CA LEU A 69 -6.28 13.47 -8.90
C LEU A 69 -6.60 12.78 -7.56
N ARG A 70 -7.87 12.76 -7.15
CA ARG A 70 -8.30 12.09 -5.92
C ARG A 70 -8.03 10.59 -5.94
N ASN A 71 -8.24 9.93 -7.07
CA ASN A 71 -7.98 8.50 -7.21
C ASN A 71 -6.48 8.20 -7.10
N GLN A 72 -5.63 8.99 -7.75
CA GLN A 72 -4.17 8.84 -7.65
C GLN A 72 -3.70 9.01 -6.19
N ILE A 73 -4.21 10.02 -5.48
CA ILE A 73 -3.80 10.30 -4.10
C ILE A 73 -4.35 9.27 -3.10
N LYS A 74 -5.61 8.85 -3.22
CA LYS A 74 -6.30 8.07 -2.16
C LYS A 74 -6.27 6.57 -2.38
N SER A 75 -6.28 6.10 -3.63
CA SER A 75 -6.32 4.66 -3.90
C SER A 75 -5.01 4.00 -3.48
N SER A 76 -5.08 2.80 -2.92
CA SER A 76 -3.92 1.91 -2.70
C SER A 76 -3.53 1.14 -3.95
N THR A 77 -4.34 1.20 -5.01
CA THR A 77 -4.07 0.52 -6.28
C THR A 77 -3.67 1.47 -7.40
N SER A 78 -3.64 2.78 -7.13
CA SER A 78 -3.23 3.77 -8.13
C SER A 78 -1.75 3.65 -8.49
N SER A 79 -1.41 4.06 -9.70
CA SER A 79 -0.03 4.12 -10.19
C SER A 79 0.84 4.95 -9.25
N PHE A 80 0.36 6.13 -8.84
CA PHE A 80 1.06 6.97 -7.87
C PHE A 80 1.26 6.29 -6.50
N HIS A 81 0.31 5.48 -6.05
CA HIS A 81 0.50 4.71 -4.82
C HIS A 81 1.61 3.69 -4.98
N LYS A 82 1.55 2.86 -6.01
CA LYS A 82 2.51 1.78 -6.25
C LYS A 82 3.92 2.30 -6.51
N ASN A 83 4.04 3.32 -7.35
CA ASN A 83 5.32 3.82 -7.83
C ASN A 83 5.98 4.79 -6.83
N CYS A 84 5.19 5.55 -6.07
CA CYS A 84 5.72 6.67 -5.28
C CYS A 84 5.37 6.63 -3.77
N ARG A 85 4.27 5.97 -3.36
CA ARG A 85 3.88 5.88 -1.93
C ARG A 85 4.28 4.55 -1.28
N GLU A 86 4.24 3.45 -2.02
CA GLU A 86 4.49 2.11 -1.49
C GLU A 86 5.93 1.90 -1.07
N THR A 87 6.90 2.61 -1.66
CA THR A 87 8.33 2.54 -1.34
C THR A 87 8.66 2.88 0.12
N ILE A 88 7.80 3.62 0.82
CA ILE A 88 7.98 3.94 2.26
C ILE A 88 7.08 3.08 3.16
N THR A 89 5.96 2.58 2.64
CA THR A 89 5.00 1.80 3.43
C THR A 89 5.31 0.30 3.43
N SER A 90 6.12 -0.18 2.49
CA SER A 90 6.71 -1.52 2.48
C SER A 90 7.54 -1.81 3.72
N ASN A 91 8.14 -0.78 4.35
CA ASN A 91 8.93 -0.94 5.58
C ASN A 91 8.08 -1.26 6.83
N PHE A 92 6.76 -1.02 6.78
CA PHE A 92 5.84 -1.36 7.88
C PHE A 92 4.95 -2.58 7.59
N ASN A 93 4.82 -3.00 6.32
CA ASN A 93 3.99 -4.11 5.89
C ASN A 93 4.77 -5.42 5.63
N VAL A 94 5.92 -5.60 6.28
CA VAL A 94 6.82 -6.77 6.23
C VAL A 94 6.15 -8.11 6.63
N VAL A 95 4.85 -8.13 6.92
CA VAL A 95 4.10 -9.34 7.31
C VAL A 95 3.03 -9.73 6.27
N ASP A 96 2.97 -9.08 5.10
CA ASP A 96 1.94 -9.35 4.08
C ASP A 96 2.45 -9.42 2.63
N LYS A 97 3.76 -9.27 2.38
CA LYS A 97 4.33 -9.62 1.08
C LYS A 97 5.13 -10.89 1.24
N SER A 98 4.60 -11.96 0.65
CA SER A 98 5.37 -13.10 0.16
C SER A 98 6.77 -12.65 -0.26
N PHE A 99 7.79 -13.39 0.17
CA PHE A 99 9.18 -13.27 -0.22
C PHE A 99 9.37 -12.77 -1.67
N GLU A 100 9.46 -11.46 -1.85
CA GLU A 100 10.07 -10.85 -3.03
C GLU A 100 11.28 -10.08 -2.49
N THR A 101 12.44 -10.64 -2.83
CA THR A 101 13.78 -10.12 -2.58
C THR A 101 13.86 -8.63 -2.90
N ILE A 102 13.96 -7.81 -1.86
CA ILE A 102 14.44 -6.43 -1.99
C ILE A 102 15.96 -6.54 -1.98
N ASP A 103 16.60 -6.09 -3.06
CA ASP A 103 18.06 -5.96 -3.14
C ASP A 103 18.47 -4.77 -2.26
N VAL A 104 18.85 -5.07 -1.02
CA VAL A 104 19.28 -4.10 0.00
C VAL A 104 20.79 -4.25 0.17
N SER A 105 21.53 -3.15 0.21
CA SER A 105 22.97 -3.14 0.50
C SER A 105 23.32 -3.91 1.78
N ASN A 106 24.43 -4.67 1.74
CA ASN A 106 24.85 -5.68 2.73
C ASN A 106 24.85 -5.24 4.22
N GLU A 107 24.97 -3.97 4.55
CA GLU A 107 24.95 -3.49 5.96
C GLU A 107 23.52 -3.28 6.48
N ASP A 108 22.62 -2.75 5.65
CA ASP A 108 21.20 -2.55 5.99
C ASP A 108 20.42 -3.88 6.01
N GLU A 109 20.91 -4.90 5.30
CA GLU A 109 20.35 -6.25 5.27
C GLU A 109 20.46 -6.95 6.65
N ILE A 110 21.57 -6.75 7.36
CA ILE A 110 21.80 -7.38 8.67
C ILE A 110 20.87 -6.79 9.73
N GLU A 111 20.73 -5.46 9.78
CA GLU A 111 19.84 -4.78 10.73
C GLU A 111 18.36 -5.10 10.44
N TYR A 112 18.00 -5.17 9.15
CA TYR A 112 16.68 -5.60 8.71
C TYR A 112 16.36 -7.04 9.12
N ASN A 113 17.28 -7.97 8.88
CA ASN A 113 17.10 -9.37 9.25
C ASN A 113 16.98 -9.55 10.77
N GLN A 114 17.79 -8.84 11.55
CA GLN A 114 17.69 -8.83 13.02
C GLN A 114 16.35 -8.25 13.52
N MET A 115 15.84 -7.20 12.88
CA MET A 115 14.53 -6.62 13.22
C MET A 115 13.37 -7.57 12.87
N VAL A 116 13.47 -8.28 11.74
CA VAL A 116 12.50 -9.28 11.30
C VAL A 116 12.51 -10.49 12.23
N GLU A 117 13.69 -10.97 12.62
CA GLU A 117 13.86 -12.06 13.59
C GLU A 117 13.29 -11.69 14.96
N GLY A 118 13.62 -10.50 15.49
CA GLY A 118 13.07 -10.03 16.76
C GLY A 118 11.53 -9.92 16.75
N LYS A 119 10.95 -9.52 15.61
CA LYS A 119 9.48 -9.53 15.43
C LYS A 119 8.91 -10.94 15.36
N ARG A 120 9.61 -11.90 14.71
CA ARG A 120 9.21 -13.31 14.68
C ARG A 120 9.21 -13.94 16.07
N GLU A 121 10.22 -13.64 16.89
CA GLU A 121 10.27 -14.09 18.28
C GLU A 121 9.11 -13.54 19.11
N LEU A 122 8.80 -12.25 18.98
CA LEU A 122 7.64 -11.65 19.65
C LEU A 122 6.32 -12.27 19.22
N VAL A 123 6.19 -12.67 17.96
CA VAL A 123 4.99 -13.37 17.46
C VAL A 123 4.92 -14.79 18.04
N LYS A 124 6.03 -15.52 18.14
CA LYS A 124 6.08 -16.85 18.78
C LYS A 124 5.66 -16.77 20.25
N ILE A 125 6.23 -15.84 21.01
CA ILE A 125 5.87 -15.60 22.42
C ILE A 125 4.40 -15.18 22.56
N ALA A 126 3.92 -14.30 21.69
CA ALA A 126 2.53 -13.86 21.73
C ALA A 126 1.57 -15.01 21.41
N ARG A 127 1.91 -15.91 20.48
CA ARG A 127 1.11 -17.07 20.06
C ARG A 127 0.84 -18.03 21.22
N GLU A 128 1.83 -18.32 22.05
CA GLU A 128 1.67 -19.16 23.25
C GLU A 128 0.66 -18.56 24.25
N SER A 129 0.50 -17.24 24.26
CA SER A 129 -0.37 -16.53 25.20
C SER A 129 -1.78 -16.24 24.67
N VAL A 130 -2.05 -16.43 23.38
CA VAL A 130 -3.35 -16.12 22.77
C VAL A 130 -4.18 -17.39 22.62
N LYS A 131 -5.40 -17.37 23.16
CA LYS A 131 -6.40 -18.41 22.90
C LYS A 131 -6.91 -18.30 21.47
N VAL A 132 -6.46 -19.19 20.61
CA VAL A 132 -6.97 -19.43 19.25
C VAL A 132 -7.53 -20.85 19.15
N SER A 133 -8.43 -21.08 18.20
CA SER A 133 -8.88 -22.44 17.90
C SER A 133 -7.70 -23.23 17.33
N TRP A 134 -7.73 -24.57 17.47
CA TRP A 134 -6.70 -25.42 16.86
C TRP A 134 -6.61 -25.19 15.35
N PHE A 135 -7.76 -25.07 14.67
CA PHE A 135 -7.84 -24.73 13.25
C PHE A 135 -7.13 -23.42 12.93
N ASP A 136 -7.46 -22.35 13.66
CA ASP A 136 -6.85 -21.03 13.41
C ASP A 136 -5.36 -21.00 13.70
N ALA A 137 -4.89 -21.82 14.66
CA ALA A 137 -3.49 -21.95 14.99
C ALA A 137 -2.71 -22.67 13.88
N GLU A 138 -3.31 -23.71 13.29
CA GLU A 138 -2.69 -24.51 12.24
C GLU A 138 -2.61 -23.75 10.92
N ILE A 139 -3.71 -23.09 10.50
CA ILE A 139 -3.70 -22.26 9.29
C ILE A 139 -2.71 -21.09 9.43
N PHE A 140 -2.61 -20.49 10.61
CA PHE A 140 -1.63 -19.45 10.86
C PHE A 140 -0.19 -19.97 10.85
N LYS A 141 0.06 -21.22 11.27
CA LYS A 141 1.37 -21.89 11.19
C LYS A 141 1.81 -22.06 9.74
N LEU A 142 0.95 -22.64 8.89
CA LEU A 142 1.22 -22.84 7.46
C LEU A 142 1.54 -21.50 6.77
N TYR A 143 0.77 -20.46 7.09
CA TYR A 143 0.98 -19.13 6.53
C TYR A 143 2.27 -18.46 7.05
N PHE A 144 2.49 -18.45 8.37
CA PHE A 144 3.53 -17.62 9.00
C PHE A 144 4.88 -18.35 9.17
N ASP A 145 4.85 -19.61 9.60
CA ASP A 145 6.06 -20.39 9.84
C ASP A 145 6.56 -21.07 8.56
N GLU A 146 5.64 -21.54 7.71
CA GLU A 146 5.97 -22.29 6.48
C GLU A 146 5.92 -21.40 5.22
N GLY A 147 5.40 -20.17 5.34
CA GLY A 147 5.44 -19.16 4.28
C GLY A 147 4.47 -19.42 3.11
N MET A 148 3.49 -20.31 3.30
CA MET A 148 2.55 -20.68 2.25
C MET A 148 1.55 -19.56 1.93
N THR A 149 1.21 -19.44 0.66
CA THR A 149 0.10 -18.59 0.20
C THR A 149 -1.25 -19.27 0.51
N TYR A 150 -2.32 -18.46 0.57
CA TYR A 150 -3.67 -19.00 0.83
C TYR A 150 -4.13 -20.04 -0.19
N ARG A 151 -3.63 -19.96 -1.43
CA ARG A 151 -3.94 -20.94 -2.49
C ARG A 151 -3.16 -22.24 -2.34
N GLU A 152 -1.93 -22.17 -1.82
CA GLU A 152 -1.15 -23.37 -1.51
C GLU A 152 -1.74 -24.09 -0.30
N ILE A 153 -2.19 -23.34 0.72
CA ILE A 153 -2.94 -23.90 1.86
C ILE A 153 -4.23 -24.58 1.37
N GLU A 154 -4.92 -24.00 0.39
CA GLU A 154 -6.09 -24.63 -0.23
C GLU A 154 -5.74 -25.93 -0.94
N GLY A 155 -4.64 -25.94 -1.70
CA GLY A 155 -4.15 -27.14 -2.38
C GLY A 155 -3.74 -28.26 -1.43
N GLU A 156 -3.13 -27.93 -0.29
CA GLU A 156 -2.58 -28.91 0.66
C GLU A 156 -3.64 -29.41 1.66
N CYS A 157 -4.49 -28.51 2.15
CA CYS A 157 -5.47 -28.84 3.19
C CYS A 157 -6.91 -29.03 2.67
N GLY A 158 -7.18 -28.70 1.40
CA GLY A 158 -8.52 -28.72 0.83
C GLY A 158 -9.46 -27.66 1.43
N ILE A 159 -8.90 -26.61 2.03
CA ILE A 159 -9.64 -25.53 2.69
C ILE A 159 -9.73 -24.34 1.73
N ASP A 160 -10.93 -23.80 1.53
CA ASP A 160 -11.12 -22.61 0.70
C ASP A 160 -10.16 -21.46 1.11
N HIS A 161 -9.47 -20.86 0.12
CA HIS A 161 -8.48 -19.82 0.38
C HIS A 161 -9.07 -18.57 1.07
N CYS A 162 -10.37 -18.27 0.88
CA CYS A 162 -11.01 -17.17 1.60
C CYS A 162 -11.18 -17.53 3.08
N LEU A 163 -11.54 -18.78 3.41
CA LEU A 163 -11.59 -19.26 4.79
C LEU A 163 -10.21 -19.22 5.44
N ALA A 164 -9.17 -19.66 4.74
CA ALA A 164 -7.79 -19.56 5.20
C ALA A 164 -7.39 -18.10 5.49
N TRP A 165 -7.70 -17.18 4.58
CA TRP A 165 -7.48 -15.74 4.76
C TRP A 165 -8.21 -15.18 5.98
N HIS A 166 -9.49 -15.52 6.15
CA HIS A 166 -10.29 -15.07 7.30
C HIS A 166 -9.71 -15.55 8.62
N SER A 167 -9.26 -16.81 8.66
CA SER A 167 -8.62 -17.41 9.83
C SER A 167 -7.31 -16.70 10.19
N VAL A 168 -6.40 -16.54 9.23
CA VAL A 168 -5.13 -15.80 9.42
C VAL A 168 -5.38 -14.38 9.88
N LYS A 169 -6.32 -13.66 9.26
CA LYS A 169 -6.67 -12.29 9.61
C LYS A 169 -7.20 -12.16 11.03
N SER A 170 -8.05 -13.10 11.46
CA SER A 170 -8.59 -13.17 12.82
C SER A 170 -7.47 -13.37 13.84
N THR A 171 -6.57 -14.33 13.60
CA THR A 171 -5.42 -14.64 14.45
C THR A 171 -4.45 -13.46 14.53
N LYS A 172 -4.10 -12.86 13.39
CA LYS A 172 -3.24 -11.66 13.30
C LYS A 172 -3.80 -10.50 14.15
N LYS A 173 -5.12 -10.26 14.09
CA LYS A 173 -5.76 -9.22 14.90
C LYS A 173 -5.63 -9.49 16.41
N LYS A 174 -5.80 -10.74 16.84
CA LYS A 174 -5.65 -11.13 18.25
C LYS A 174 -4.20 -10.99 18.72
N LEU A 175 -3.23 -11.41 17.91
CA LEU A 175 -1.80 -11.28 18.18
C LEU A 175 -1.36 -9.82 18.30
N ILE A 176 -1.75 -8.96 17.35
CA ILE A 176 -1.45 -7.51 17.40
C ILE A 176 -2.00 -6.88 18.67
N LYS A 177 -3.22 -7.21 19.06
CA LYS A 177 -3.81 -6.71 20.31
C LYS A 177 -3.00 -7.15 21.53
N ARG A 178 -2.49 -8.38 21.53
CA ARG A 178 -1.67 -8.91 22.62
C ARG A 178 -0.29 -8.27 22.69
N ILE A 179 0.40 -8.12 21.56
CA ILE A 179 1.71 -7.47 21.47
C ILE A 179 1.63 -6.03 22.01
N LYS A 180 0.62 -5.27 21.56
CA LYS A 180 0.37 -3.91 22.08
C LYS A 180 0.14 -3.86 23.59
N ASN A 181 -0.45 -4.91 24.17
CA ASN A 181 -0.62 -4.98 25.63
C ASN A 181 0.70 -5.33 26.33
N LEU A 182 1.52 -6.22 25.77
CA LEU A 182 2.84 -6.59 26.32
C LEU A 182 3.82 -5.40 26.32
N GLU A 183 3.80 -4.60 25.26
CA GLU A 183 4.61 -3.37 25.15
C GLU A 183 4.19 -2.31 26.17
N LYS A 184 2.89 -2.21 26.48
CA LYS A 184 2.39 -1.29 27.52
C LYS A 184 2.83 -1.71 28.92
N THR A 185 2.92 -3.01 29.20
CA THR A 185 3.36 -3.53 30.50
C THR A 185 4.86 -3.42 30.73
N LYS A 186 5.69 -3.34 29.68
CA LYS A 186 7.15 -3.14 29.79
C LYS A 186 7.57 -1.68 30.09
N LYS A 187 6.62 -0.72 30.06
CA LYS A 187 6.87 0.71 30.25
C LYS A 187 6.74 1.20 31.71
N TYR A 188 6.63 0.27 32.67
CA TYR A 188 6.60 0.55 34.10
C TYR A 188 7.73 -0.20 34.80
#